data_AF-A0A127EHL6-F1
#
_entry.id   AF-A0A127EHL6-F1
#
_cell.length_a   1.000
_cell.length_b   1.000
_cell.length_c   1.000
_cell.angle_alpha   90.00
_cell.angle_beta   90.00
_cell.angle_gamma   90.00
#
_symmetry.space_group_name_H-M   'P 1'
#
loop_
_entity.id
_entity.type
_entity.pdbx_description
1 polymer ?
#
loop_
_entity_poly.entity_id
_entity_poly.type
_entity_poly.pdbx_seq_one_letter_code
_entity_poly.pdbx_strand_id
1 'polypeptide(L)'
;MNPQEIIELLDHALIELSKLNENLTILAEQKALTEGRYRRELRKEILLLRQEKVQVTLIDNLIKGKEEISTLRYKRDIAASKYFTCISAIENKRLEIEVLRSKLTWLRVEYKNS
;
A
#
# COMPACT_ATOMS: atom_id res chain seq x y z
N MET A 1 -30.22 -2.88 15.87
CA MET A 1 -29.77 -3.41 14.58
C MET A 1 -30.25 -4.86 14.49
N ASN A 2 -31.09 -5.17 13.51
CA ASN A 2 -31.59 -6.53 13.28
C ASN A 2 -30.48 -7.39 12.66
N PRO A 3 -30.41 -8.72 12.92
CA PRO A 3 -29.56 -9.65 12.17
C PRO A 3 -29.48 -9.40 10.66
N GLN A 4 -30.60 -9.06 10.01
CA GLN A 4 -30.64 -8.78 8.57
C GLN A 4 -29.75 -7.58 8.17
N GLU A 5 -29.82 -6.49 8.93
CA GLU A 5 -29.00 -5.29 8.69
C GLU A 5 -27.50 -5.58 8.87
N ILE A 6 -27.15 -6.46 9.82
CA ILE A 6 -25.76 -6.86 10.05
C ILE A 6 -25.23 -7.71 8.89
N ILE A 7 -26.07 -8.59 8.34
CA ILE A 7 -25.73 -9.39 7.16
C ILE A 7 -25.50 -8.49 5.95
N GLU A 8 -26.37 -7.49 5.72
CA GLU A 8 -26.19 -6.53 4.62
C GLU A 8 -24.89 -5.72 4.75
N LEU A 9 -24.55 -5.28 5.97
CA LEU A 9 -23.27 -4.61 6.23
C LEU A 9 -22.07 -5.55 6.00
N LEU A 10 -22.18 -6.83 6.34
CA LEU A 10 -21.15 -7.83 6.06
C LEU A 10 -20.95 -8.02 4.56
N ASP A 11 -22.02 -8.16 3.79
CA ASP A 11 -21.96 -8.31 2.33
C ASP A 11 -21.30 -7.10 1.68
N HIS A 12 -21.66 -5.89 2.13
CA HIS A 12 -21.02 -4.67 1.67
C HIS A 12 -19.52 -4.64 2.01
N ALA A 13 -19.15 -4.98 3.26
CA ALA A 13 -17.76 -5.01 3.69
C ALA A 13 -16.92 -6.05 2.91
N LEU A 14 -17.52 -7.19 2.54
CA LEU A 14 -16.87 -8.20 1.70
C LEU A 14 -16.60 -7.70 0.27
N ILE A 15 -17.57 -6.99 -0.33
CA ILE A 15 -17.38 -6.37 -1.66
C ILE A 15 -16.26 -5.34 -1.61
N GLU A 16 -16.25 -4.47 -0.60
CA GLU A 16 -15.19 -3.48 -0.41
C GLU A 16 -13.82 -4.13 -0.20
N LEU A 17 -13.74 -5.19 0.61
CA LEU A 17 -12.52 -5.94 0.83
C LEU A 17 -11.98 -6.55 -0.48
N SER A 18 -12.86 -7.08 -1.33
CA SER A 18 -12.47 -7.58 -2.66
C SER A 18 -11.85 -6.48 -3.52
N LYS A 19 -12.50 -5.31 -3.58
CA LYS A 19 -11.98 -4.13 -4.30
C LYS A 19 -10.64 -3.66 -3.75
N LEU A 20 -10.44 -3.68 -2.44
CA LEU A 20 -9.17 -3.33 -1.83
C LEU A 20 -8.06 -4.32 -2.20
N ASN A 21 -8.36 -5.63 -2.27
CA ASN A 21 -7.40 -6.64 -2.71
C ASN A 21 -7.00 -6.46 -4.18
N GLU A 22 -7.95 -6.15 -5.06
CA GLU A 22 -7.68 -5.81 -6.47
C GLU A 22 -6.81 -4.54 -6.57
N ASN A 23 -7.12 -3.51 -5.78
CA ASN A 23 -6.29 -2.31 -5.75
C ASN A 23 -4.87 -2.59 -5.21
N LEU A 24 -4.73 -3.50 -4.26
CA LEU A 24 -3.42 -3.86 -3.70
C LEU A 24 -2.50 -4.47 -4.76
N THR A 25 -3.02 -5.32 -5.66
CA THR A 25 -2.19 -5.91 -6.72
C THR A 25 -1.68 -4.85 -7.69
N ILE A 26 -2.54 -3.91 -8.08
CA ILE A 26 -2.18 -2.76 -8.92
C ILE A 26 -1.10 -1.90 -8.23
N LEU A 27 -1.29 -1.59 -6.94
CA LEU A 27 -0.33 -0.79 -6.17
C LEU A 27 1.00 -1.53 -5.97
N ALA A 28 0.98 -2.85 -5.79
CA ALA A 28 2.17 -3.67 -5.68
C ALA A 28 3.02 -3.60 -6.96
N GLU A 29 2.37 -3.71 -8.12
CA GLU A 29 3.04 -3.58 -9.42
C GLU A 29 3.61 -2.17 -9.61
N GLN A 30 2.82 -1.12 -9.33
CA GLN A 30 3.29 0.26 -9.40
C GLN A 30 4.50 0.53 -8.49
N LYS A 31 4.49 -0.01 -7.27
CA LYS A 31 5.61 0.06 -6.34
C LYS A 31 6.85 -0.63 -6.91
N ALA A 32 6.70 -1.82 -7.48
CA ALA A 32 7.82 -2.55 -8.09
C ALA A 32 8.40 -1.82 -9.31
N LEU A 33 7.54 -1.29 -10.18
CA LEU A 33 7.93 -0.56 -11.39
C LEU A 33 8.68 0.73 -11.05
N THR A 34 8.18 1.51 -10.10
CA THR A 34 8.80 2.78 -9.68
C THR A 34 10.13 2.56 -8.97
N GLU A 35 10.24 1.55 -8.10
CA GLU A 35 11.50 1.12 -7.48
C GLU A 35 12.53 0.71 -8.55
N GLY A 36 12.12 -0.15 -9.50
CA GLY A 36 12.98 -0.63 -10.57
C GLY A 36 13.48 0.52 -11.45
N ARG A 37 12.60 1.43 -11.85
CA ARG A 37 12.98 2.61 -12.65
C ARG A 37 13.96 3.50 -11.90
N TYR A 38 13.67 3.83 -10.65
CA TYR A 38 14.56 4.64 -9.81
C TYR A 38 15.95 4.00 -9.71
N ARG A 39 16.04 2.69 -9.39
CA ARG A 39 17.34 1.99 -9.27
C ARG A 39 18.13 1.95 -10.57
N ARG A 40 17.46 1.79 -11.72
CA ARG A 40 18.14 1.78 -13.02
C ARG A 40 18.74 3.14 -13.35
N GLU A 41 17.95 4.20 -13.25
CA GLU A 41 18.45 5.55 -13.57
C GLU A 41 19.50 6.02 -12.56
N LEU A 42 19.32 5.70 -11.28
CA LEU A 42 20.33 5.97 -10.24
C LEU A 42 21.68 5.32 -10.59
N ARG A 43 21.67 4.04 -11.01
CA ARG A 43 22.90 3.34 -11.38
C ARG A 43 23.56 3.92 -12.62
N LYS A 44 22.80 4.30 -13.64
CA LYS A 44 23.34 4.97 -14.84
C LYS A 44 24.06 6.26 -14.45
N GLU A 45 23.45 7.07 -13.60
CA GLU A 45 24.04 8.33 -13.14
C GLU A 45 25.33 8.11 -12.34
N ILE A 46 25.34 7.11 -11.44
CA ILE A 46 26.55 6.74 -10.69
C ILE A 46 27.69 6.36 -11.63
N LEU A 47 27.40 5.57 -12.67
CA LEU A 47 28.42 5.12 -13.62
C LEU A 47 28.97 6.30 -14.43
N LEU A 48 28.11 7.22 -14.86
CA LEU A 48 28.50 8.43 -15.58
C LEU A 48 29.42 9.32 -14.73
N LEU A 49 29.03 9.63 -13.48
CA LEU A 49 29.87 10.44 -12.58
C LEU A 49 31.18 9.74 -12.21
N ARG A 50 31.20 8.40 -12.13
CA ARG A 50 32.45 7.64 -11.95
C ARG A 50 33.36 7.75 -13.18
N GLN A 51 32.80 7.71 -14.38
CA GLN A 51 33.56 7.88 -15.63
C GLN A 51 34.16 9.28 -15.72
N GLU A 52 33.45 10.29 -15.23
CA GLU A 52 33.92 11.68 -15.08
C GLU A 52 34.96 11.87 -13.96
N LYS A 53 35.37 10.79 -13.29
CA LYS A 53 36.34 10.78 -12.18
C LYS A 53 35.92 11.65 -10.98
N VAL A 54 34.62 11.86 -10.79
CA VAL A 54 34.10 12.54 -9.61
C VAL A 54 34.47 11.74 -8.36
N GLN A 55 34.92 12.43 -7.32
CA GLN A 55 35.27 11.79 -6.05
C GLN A 55 34.04 11.05 -5.48
N VAL A 56 34.24 9.80 -5.07
CA VAL A 56 33.14 8.90 -4.62
C VAL A 56 32.29 9.52 -3.50
N THR A 57 32.92 10.31 -2.61
CA THR A 57 32.24 11.01 -1.52
C THR A 57 31.28 12.10 -2.00
N LEU A 58 31.48 12.67 -3.19
CA LEU A 58 30.64 13.73 -3.77
C LEU A 58 29.51 13.17 -4.65
N ILE A 59 29.68 11.96 -5.20
CA ILE A 59 28.73 11.33 -6.12
C ILE A 59 27.33 11.27 -5.50
N ASP A 60 27.21 10.83 -4.25
CA ASP A 60 25.90 10.69 -3.59
C ASP A 60 25.19 12.05 -3.40
N ASN A 61 25.93 13.10 -3.07
CA ASN A 61 25.38 14.46 -2.93
C ASN A 61 24.88 15.01 -4.26
N LEU A 62 25.66 14.83 -5.34
CA LEU A 62 25.31 15.31 -6.68
C LEU A 62 24.07 14.59 -7.21
N ILE A 63 24.02 13.27 -7.09
CA ILE A 63 22.90 12.48 -7.61
C ILE A 63 21.60 12.78 -6.86
N LYS A 64 21.66 12.96 -5.54
CA LYS A 64 20.48 13.31 -4.74
C LYS A 64 19.95 14.71 -5.07
N GLY A 65 20.82 15.62 -5.51
CA GLY A 65 20.46 16.96 -5.97
C GLY A 65 19.94 17.00 -7.41
N LYS A 66 20.20 15.97 -8.23
CA LYS A 66 19.72 15.90 -9.61
C LYS A 66 18.19 15.78 -9.65
N GLU A 67 17.54 16.74 -10.29
CA GLU A 67 16.08 16.87 -10.34
C GLU A 67 15.39 15.59 -10.84
N GLU A 68 15.93 14.96 -11.89
CA GLU A 68 15.39 13.73 -12.48
C GLU A 68 15.37 12.58 -11.47
N ILE A 69 16.48 12.37 -10.76
CA ILE A 69 16.62 11.29 -9.77
C ILE A 69 15.79 11.59 -8.52
N SER A 70 15.76 12.85 -8.08
CA SER A 70 14.92 13.29 -6.97
C SER A 70 13.43 13.06 -7.28
N THR A 71 12.99 13.38 -8.50
CA THR A 71 11.63 13.14 -8.97
C THR A 71 11.28 11.65 -9.01
N LEU A 72 12.20 10.81 -9.48
CA LEU A 72 12.01 9.36 -9.47
C LEU A 72 11.93 8.79 -8.04
N ARG A 73 12.77 9.29 -7.13
CA ARG A 73 12.73 8.94 -5.71
C ARG A 73 11.38 9.31 -5.08
N TYR A 74 10.90 10.52 -5.34
CA TYR A 74 9.59 10.99 -4.87
C TYR A 74 8.45 10.07 -5.35
N LYS A 75 8.43 9.72 -6.64
CA LYS A 75 7.40 8.82 -7.20
C LYS A 75 7.44 7.42 -6.57
N ARG A 76 8.63 6.88 -6.35
CA ARG A 76 8.86 5.61 -5.65
C ARG A 76 8.32 5.66 -4.22
N ASP A 77 8.64 6.72 -3.48
CA ASP A 77 8.23 6.87 -2.08
C ASP A 77 6.71 7.00 -1.95
N ILE A 78 6.06 7.71 -2.87
CA ILE A 78 4.59 7.76 -2.96
C ILE A 78 4.00 6.39 -3.25
N ALA A 79 4.53 5.66 -4.23
CA ALA A 79 4.02 4.34 -4.59
C ALA A 79 4.15 3.36 -3.40
N ALA A 80 5.27 3.43 -2.67
CA ALA A 80 5.48 2.67 -1.45
C ALA A 80 4.46 3.05 -0.36
N SER A 81 4.26 4.34 -0.11
CA SER A 81 3.29 4.84 0.87
C SER A 81 1.86 4.38 0.53
N LYS A 82 1.43 4.52 -0.72
CA LYS A 82 0.11 4.06 -1.17
C LYS A 82 -0.09 2.56 -0.94
N TYR A 83 0.91 1.75 -1.27
CA TYR A 83 0.88 0.31 -1.05
C TYR A 83 0.68 -0.05 0.43
N PHE A 84 1.47 0.55 1.33
CA PHE A 84 1.35 0.27 2.78
C PHE A 84 0.04 0.79 3.38
N THR A 85 -0.45 1.94 2.92
CA THR A 85 -1.77 2.46 3.31
C THR A 85 -2.88 1.51 2.87
N CYS A 86 -2.80 0.92 1.67
CA CYS A 86 -3.78 -0.04 1.20
C CYS A 86 -3.78 -1.32 2.03
N ILE A 87 -2.61 -1.85 2.42
CA ILE A 87 -2.51 -2.98 3.37
C ILE A 87 -3.22 -2.64 4.68
N SER A 88 -2.96 -1.45 5.23
CA SER A 88 -3.58 -1.02 6.48
C SER A 88 -5.10 -0.90 6.35
N ALA A 89 -5.61 -0.43 5.20
CA ALA A 89 -7.03 -0.37 4.93
C ALA A 89 -7.68 -1.77 4.85
N ILE A 90 -6.98 -2.74 4.27
CA ILE A 90 -7.42 -4.15 4.23
C ILE A 90 -7.54 -4.72 5.65
N GLU A 91 -6.53 -4.50 6.49
CA GLU A 91 -6.56 -4.97 7.89
C GLU A 91 -7.70 -4.32 8.69
N ASN A 92 -7.92 -3.01 8.52
CA ASN A 92 -9.03 -2.32 9.15
C ASN A 92 -10.39 -2.90 8.70
N LYS A 93 -10.53 -3.21 7.41
CA LYS A 93 -11.77 -3.81 6.88
C LYS A 93 -11.99 -5.24 7.40
N ARG A 94 -10.92 -6.02 7.58
CA ARG A 94 -10.99 -7.34 8.24
C ARG A 94 -11.46 -7.22 9.69
N LEU A 95 -10.93 -6.25 10.44
CA LEU A 95 -11.37 -5.99 11.82
C LEU A 95 -12.86 -5.60 11.89
N GLU A 96 -13.33 -4.77 10.95
CA GLU A 96 -14.75 -4.41 10.85
C GLU A 96 -15.64 -5.64 10.64
N ILE A 97 -15.25 -6.56 9.75
CA ILE A 97 -15.95 -7.83 9.53
C ILE A 97 -16.01 -8.66 10.82
N GLU A 98 -14.91 -8.76 11.56
CA GLU A 98 -14.87 -9.50 12.83
C GLU A 98 -15.78 -8.87 13.91
N VAL A 99 -15.86 -7.54 13.96
CA VAL A 99 -16.79 -6.84 14.86
C VAL A 99 -18.25 -7.15 14.49
N LEU A 100 -18.60 -7.13 13.21
CA LEU A 100 -19.95 -7.48 12.74
C LEU A 100 -20.31 -8.94 13.06
N ARG A 101 -19.38 -9.88 12.83
CA ARG A 101 -19.55 -11.30 13.18
C ARG A 101 -19.76 -11.51 14.68
N SER A 102 -19.02 -10.76 15.50
CA SER A 102 -19.16 -10.79 16.96
C SER A 102 -20.55 -10.32 17.41
N LYS A 103 -21.06 -9.22 16.82
CA LYS A 103 -22.41 -8.73 17.09
C LYS A 103 -23.49 -9.75 16.70
N LEU A 104 -23.36 -10.39 15.55
CA LEU A 104 -24.30 -11.43 15.10
C LEU A 104 -24.30 -12.65 16.03
N THR A 105 -23.11 -13.03 16.51
CA THR A 105 -22.97 -14.13 17.47
C THR A 105 -23.63 -13.80 18.81
N TRP A 106 -23.46 -12.57 19.31
CA TRP A 106 -24.13 -12.10 20.52
C TRP A 106 -25.66 -12.15 20.37
N LEU A 107 -26.22 -11.62 19.29
CA LEU A 107 -27.66 -11.67 19.01
C LEU A 107 -28.21 -13.11 18.97
N ARG A 108 -27.43 -14.05 18.42
CA ARG A 108 -27.80 -15.48 18.41
C ARG A 108 -27.92 -16.06 19.82
N VAL A 109 -27.04 -15.65 20.73
CA VAL A 109 -27.05 -16.11 22.12
C VAL A 109 -28.24 -15.52 22.87
N GLU A 110 -28.49 -14.22 22.72
CA GLU A 110 -29.65 -13.55 23.33
C GLU A 110 -30.99 -14.18 22.89
N TYR A 111 -31.13 -14.49 21.60
CA TYR A 111 -32.33 -15.17 21.08
C TYR A 111 -32.53 -16.57 21.65
N LYS A 112 -31.45 -17.30 21.98
CA LYS A 112 -31.53 -18.64 22.60
C LYS A 112 -31.85 -18.60 24.10
N ASN A 113 -31.59 -17.47 24.75
CA ASN A 113 -31.82 -17.27 26.17
C ASN A 113 -33.19 -16.61 26.47
N SER A 114 -33.92 -16.23 25.42
CA SER A 114 -35.29 -15.68 25.48
C SER A 114 -36.32 -16.79 25.25
#